data_AF-A0A968KS22-F1
#
_entry.id   AF-A0A968KS22-F1
#
_cell.length_a   1.000
_cell.length_b   1.000
_cell.length_c   1.000
_cell.angle_alpha   90.00
_cell.angle_beta   90.00
_cell.angle_gamma   90.00
#
_symmetry.space_group_name_H-M   'P 1'
#
loop_
_entity.id
_entity.type
_entity.pdbx_description
1 polymer ?
#
loop_
_entity_poly.entity_id
_entity_poly.type
_entity_poly.pdbx_seq_one_letter_code
_entity_poly.pdbx_strand_id
1 'polypeptide(L)' 'MLNQATLTNAILDIVSSMNDKSTTNSPMADAEFANQLASAIHDYVSNATVMVDTFVASNGAGPVSGTATGKLL' A
#
# COMPACT_ATOMS: atom_id res chain seq x y z
N MET A 1 -4.50 10.42 -8.11
CA MET A 1 -4.00 11.07 -6.88
C MET A 1 -3.83 9.98 -5.85
N LEU A 2 -2.77 10.04 -5.03
CA LEU A 2 -2.63 9.17 -3.87
C LEU A 2 -3.84 9.35 -2.98
N ASN A 3 -4.73 8.37 -2.97
CA ASN A 3 -5.95 8.49 -2.20
C ASN A 3 -5.66 8.02 -0.78
N GLN A 4 -5.18 8.95 0.04
CA GLN A 4 -5.00 8.74 1.48
C GLN A 4 -6.25 8.11 2.11
N ALA A 5 -7.44 8.43 1.61
CA ALA A 5 -8.69 7.81 2.08
C ALA A 5 -8.76 6.31 1.77
N THR A 6 -8.18 5.83 0.65
CA THR A 6 -8.13 4.40 0.32
C THR A 6 -7.24 3.62 1.30
N LEU A 7 -6.07 4.16 1.66
CA LEU A 7 -5.20 3.53 2.67
C LEU A 7 -5.88 3.54 4.05
N THR A 8 -6.47 4.68 4.44
CA THR A 8 -7.20 4.79 5.71
C THR A 8 -8.35 3.79 5.78
N ASN A 9 -9.14 3.65 4.72
CA ASN A 9 -10.23 2.67 4.67
C ASN A 9 -9.71 1.23 4.76
N ALA A 10 -8.63 0.90 4.05
CA ALA A 10 -8.02 -0.44 4.13
C ALA A 10 -7.53 -0.77 5.55
N ILE A 11 -6.92 0.18 6.25
CA ILE A 11 -6.51 0.00 7.65
C ILE A 11 -7.72 -0.19 8.57
N LEU A 12 -8.78 0.61 8.38
CA LEU A 12 -10.01 0.50 9.15
C LEU A 12 -10.70 -0.87 8.96
N ASP A 13 -10.69 -1.39 7.73
CA ASP A 13 -11.24 -2.71 7.41
C ASP A 13 -10.45 -3.83 8.09
N ILE A 14 -9.12 -3.76 8.09
CA ILE A 14 -8.25 -4.74 8.77
C ILE A 14 -8.49 -4.72 10.29
N VAL A 15 -8.54 -3.53 10.90
CA VAL A 15 -8.77 -3.38 12.35
C VAL A 15 -10.18 -3.85 12.73
N SER A 16 -11.18 -3.56 11.91
CA SER A 16 -12.55 -4.04 12.12
C SER A 16 -12.61 -5.57 12.03
N SER A 17 -11.96 -6.16 11.02
CA SER A 17 -11.86 -7.62 10.89
C SER A 17 -11.16 -8.28 12.07
N MET A 18 -10.09 -7.66 12.57
CA MET A 18 -9.39 -8.11 13.78
C MET A 18 -10.32 -8.07 15.00
N ASN A 19 -11.05 -6.96 15.18
CA ASN A 19 -12.00 -6.80 16.28
C ASN A 19 -13.14 -7.83 16.21
N ASP A 20 -13.72 -8.04 15.03
CA ASP A 20 -14.75 -9.05 14.81
C ASP A 20 -14.23 -10.45 15.16
N LYS A 21 -13.07 -10.83 14.60
CA LYS A 21 -12.44 -12.12 14.89
C LYS A 21 -12.07 -12.29 16.36
N SER A 22 -11.69 -11.22 17.07
CA SER A 22 -11.38 -11.26 18.52
C SER A 22 -12.58 -11.66 19.37
N THR A 23 -13.80 -11.39 18.89
CA THR A 23 -15.06 -11.75 19.58
C THR A 23 -15.52 -13.16 19.24
N THR A 24 -14.83 -13.85 18.33
CA THR A 24 -15.09 -15.23 17.93
C THR A 24 -14.05 -16.19 18.51
N ASN A 25 -14.31 -17.50 18.47
CA ASN A 25 -13.31 -18.52 18.82
C ASN A 25 -12.17 -18.66 17.79
N SER A 26 -11.98 -17.69 16.90
CA SER A 26 -10.96 -17.67 15.86
C SER A 26 -10.31 -16.28 15.78
N PRO A 27 -9.60 -15.83 16.83
CA PRO A 27 -8.91 -14.55 16.82
C PRO A 27 -7.90 -14.49 15.67
N MET A 28 -7.75 -13.30 15.09
CA MET A 28 -6.73 -13.05 14.08
C MET A 28 -5.34 -13.21 14.70
N ALA A 29 -4.46 -13.97 14.07
CA ALA A 29 -3.07 -14.08 14.52
C ALA A 29 -2.30 -12.80 14.19
N ASP A 30 -1.34 -12.41 15.03
CA ASP A 30 -0.49 -11.23 14.80
C ASP A 30 0.21 -11.27 13.44
N ALA A 31 0.62 -12.46 12.99
CA ALA A 31 1.21 -12.66 11.67
C ALA A 31 0.23 -12.40 10.52
N GLU A 32 -1.05 -12.76 10.69
CA GLU A 32 -2.10 -12.46 9.71
C GLU A 32 -2.35 -10.96 9.62
N PHE A 33 -2.46 -10.28 10.76
CA PHE A 33 -2.60 -8.82 10.83
C PHE A 33 -1.42 -8.10 10.16
N ALA A 34 -0.19 -8.50 10.50
CA ALA A 34 1.02 -7.91 9.93
C ALA A 34 1.09 -8.09 8.40
N ASN A 35 0.70 -9.26 7.89
CA ASN A 35 0.66 -9.53 6.45
C ASN A 35 -0.38 -8.67 5.72
N GLN A 36 -1.59 -8.52 6.28
CA GLN A 36 -2.63 -7.68 5.69
C GLN A 36 -2.22 -6.19 5.69
N LEU A 37 -1.63 -5.70 6.78
CA LEU A 37 -1.15 -4.33 6.88
C LEU A 37 0.00 -4.05 5.90
N ALA A 38 0.96 -4.98 5.79
CA ALA A 38 2.07 -4.86 4.84
C ALA A 38 1.57 -4.82 3.39
N SER A 39 0.56 -5.63 3.04
CA SER A 39 -0.06 -5.62 1.71
C SER A 39 -0.71 -4.27 1.41
N ALA A 40 -1.51 -3.74 2.34
CA ALA A 40 -2.18 -2.44 2.16
C ALA A 40 -1.18 -1.28 1.98
N ILE A 41 -0.07 -1.30 2.75
CA ILE A 41 1.00 -0.31 2.61
C ILE A 41 1.73 -0.49 1.27
N HIS A 42 2.02 -1.74 0.86
CA HIS A 42 2.65 -2.02 -0.42
C HIS A 42 1.83 -1.51 -1.60
N ASP A 43 0.52 -1.77 -1.60
CA ASP A 43 -0.40 -1.29 -2.64
C ASP A 43 -0.50 0.24 -2.68
N TYR A 44 -0.45 0.89 -1.51
CA TYR A 44 -0.40 2.34 -1.45
C TYR A 44 0.90 2.93 -2.02
N VAL A 45 2.04 2.37 -1.64
CA VAL A 45 3.36 2.83 -2.08
C VAL A 45 3.59 2.52 -3.56
N SER A 46 3.17 1.35 -4.05
CA SER A 46 3.32 0.98 -5.46
C SER A 46 2.50 1.90 -6.36
N ASN A 47 1.24 2.18 -5.98
CA ASN A 47 0.42 3.16 -6.69
C ASN A 47 1.00 4.58 -6.62
N ALA A 48 1.68 4.94 -5.54
CA ALA A 48 2.42 6.21 -5.44
C ALA A 48 3.59 6.30 -6.40
N THR A 49 4.36 5.22 -6.45
CA THR A 49 5.56 5.13 -7.28
C THR A 49 5.19 5.18 -8.76
N VAL A 50 4.11 4.50 -9.17
CA VAL A 50 3.57 4.56 -10.54
C VAL A 50 3.12 5.98 -10.91
N MET A 51 2.51 6.72 -9.98
CA MET A 51 2.12 8.11 -10.23
C MET A 51 3.33 9.04 -10.41
N VAL A 52 4.40 8.88 -9.64
CA VAL A 52 5.62 9.69 -9.83
C VAL A 52 6.25 9.43 -11.20
N ASP A 53 6.26 8.18 -11.66
CA ASP A 53 6.84 7.80 -12.95
C ASP A 53 6.02 8.33 -14.15
N THR A 54 4.69 8.48 -13.99
CA THR A 54 3.83 9.02 -15.06
C THR A 54 3.91 10.54 -15.23
N PHE A 55 4.34 11.31 -14.21
CA PHE A 55 4.52 12.76 -14.35
C PHE A 55 5.88 13.16 -14.97
N VAL A 56 6.89 12.28 -14.91
CA VAL A 56 8.25 12.58 -15.41
C VAL A 56 8.39 12.40 -16.93
N ALA A 57 7.42 11.77 -17.61
CA ALA A 57 7.45 11.54 -19.05
C ALA A 57 6.79 12.63 -19.92
N SER A 58 6.42 13.80 -19.39
CA SER A 58 5.70 14.83 -20.16
C SER A 58 6.57 15.87 -20.89
N ASN A 59 7.90 15.80 -20.77
CA ASN A 59 8.82 16.64 -21.55
C ASN A 59 9.79 15.79 -22.40
N GLY A 60 9.27 15.22 -23.48
CA GLY A 60 9.95 15.18 -24.79
C GLY A 60 11.27 14.42 -24.98
N ALA A 61 11.64 13.45 -24.13
CA ALA A 61 12.92 12.74 -24.34
C ALA A 61 12.91 11.25 -23.94
N GLY A 62 12.00 10.46 -24.54
CA GLY A 62 12.05 8.99 -24.50
C GLY A 62 11.96 8.34 -23.10
N PRO A 63 11.86 7.00 -23.03
CA PRO A 63 11.92 6.31 -21.75
C PRO A 63 13.34 6.44 -21.20
N VAL A 64 13.52 7.32 -20.21
CA VAL A 64 14.75 7.36 -19.44
C VAL A 64 14.81 6.04 -18.68
N SER A 65 15.67 5.13 -19.13
CA SER A 65 16.09 3.92 -18.42
C SER A 65 16.81 4.31 -17.13
N GLY A 66 16.07 4.90 -16.20
CA GLY A 66 16.46 5.04 -14.80
C GLY A 66 15.64 4.03 -14.05
N THR A 67 16.21 2.85 -13.79
CA THR A 67 15.71 1.98 -12.72
C THR A 67 15.69 2.82 -11.45
N ALA A 68 14.52 3.36 -11.10
CA ALA A 68 14.24 3.92 -9.80
C ALA A 68 14.21 2.75 -8.81
N THR A 69 15.39 2.20 -8.52
CA THR A 69 15.62 1.37 -7.34
C THR A 69 15.51 2.30 -6.14
N GLY A 70 14.26 2.63 -5.79
CA GLY A 70 13.94 3.20 -4.49
C GLY A 70 14.33 2.18 -3.44
N LYS A 71 15.56 2.27 -2.94
CA LYS A 71 15.91 1.66 -1.66
C LYS A 71 15.00 2.32 -0.63
N LEU A 72 14.13 1.51 -0.03
CA LEU A 72 13.52 1.81 1.25
C LEU A 72 14.65 1.90 2.28
N LEU A 73 15.12 3.12 2.55
CA LEU A 73 15.87 3.48 3.76
C LEU A 73 15.21 4.72 4.34
#